data_AF-A9DWD1-F1
#
_entry.id   AF-A9DWD1-F1
#
_cell.length_a   1.000
_cell.length_b   1.000
_cell.length_c   1.000
_cell.angle_alpha   90.00
_cell.angle_beta   90.00
_cell.angle_gamma   90.00
#
_symmetry.space_group_name_H-M   'P 1'
#
loop_
_entity.id
_entity.type
_entity.pdbx_description
1 polymer ?
#
loop_
_entity_poly.entity_id
_entity_poly.type
_entity_poly.pdbx_seq_one_letter_code
_entity_poly.pdbx_strand_id
1 'polypeptide(L)'
;MREIITQLSDYINSLDWAYIFTFILICYGCNSEYITGLFYKIFRFKIATRYRVLLIGVLYGITVYFIRDYSIGDVEVLLQSFVFALVFHKLLIQKVIRYFFQIKQPKPTKYEN
;
A
#
# COMPACT_ATOMS: atom_id res chain seq x y z
N MET A 1 -28.12 -10.63 -7.80
CA MET A 1 -27.49 -9.59 -6.94
C MET A 1 -26.86 -10.16 -5.67
N ARG A 2 -27.57 -10.97 -4.85
CA ARG A 2 -26.97 -11.59 -3.66
C ARG A 2 -25.71 -12.40 -3.97
N GLU A 3 -25.75 -13.22 -5.01
CA GLU A 3 -24.65 -14.11 -5.41
C GLU A 3 -23.36 -13.35 -5.79
N ILE A 4 -23.48 -12.22 -6.49
CA ILE A 4 -22.34 -11.34 -6.83
C ILE A 4 -21.73 -10.73 -5.56
N ILE A 5 -22.57 -10.31 -4.62
CA ILE A 5 -22.12 -9.74 -3.34
C ILE A 5 -21.41 -10.81 -2.50
N THR A 6 -21.90 -12.05 -2.51
CA THR A 6 -21.28 -13.18 -1.81
C THR A 6 -19.92 -13.51 -2.40
N GLN A 7 -19.82 -13.64 -3.73
CA GLN A 7 -18.54 -13.87 -4.41
C GLN A 7 -17.52 -12.74 -4.15
N LEU A 8 -17.99 -11.49 -4.13
CA LEU A 8 -17.13 -10.35 -3.79
C LEU A 8 -16.67 -10.40 -2.33
N SER A 9 -17.58 -10.75 -1.41
CA SER A 9 -17.25 -10.90 0.01
C SER A 9 -16.23 -12.01 0.24
N ASP A 10 -16.41 -13.16 -0.42
CA ASP A 10 -15.50 -14.30 -0.30
C ASP A 10 -14.12 -13.97 -0.87
N TYR A 11 -14.06 -13.29 -2.01
CA TYR A 11 -12.82 -12.75 -2.56
C TYR A 11 -12.13 -11.77 -1.59
N ILE A 12 -12.88 -10.83 -1.03
CA ILE A 12 -12.33 -9.85 -0.09
C ILE A 12 -11.80 -10.54 1.18
N ASN A 13 -12.45 -11.61 1.63
CA ASN A 13 -12.05 -12.39 2.81
C ASN A 13 -10.85 -13.29 2.53
N SER A 14 -10.62 -13.72 1.28
CA SER A 14 -9.45 -14.55 0.93
C SER A 14 -8.16 -13.75 0.79
N LEU A 15 -8.23 -12.41 0.78
CA LEU A 15 -7.05 -11.54 0.73
C LEU A 15 -6.26 -11.54 2.06
N ASP A 16 -4.95 -11.31 1.95
CA ASP A 16 -4.09 -11.13 3.12
C ASP A 16 -4.23 -9.71 3.68
N TRP A 17 -5.18 -9.54 4.59
CA TRP A 17 -5.43 -8.29 5.28
C TRP A 17 -4.24 -7.79 6.10
N ALA A 18 -3.47 -8.70 6.70
CA ALA A 18 -2.29 -8.32 7.49
C ALA A 18 -1.23 -7.66 6.59
N TYR A 19 -1.01 -8.23 5.40
CA TYR A 19 -0.16 -7.64 4.36
C TYR A 19 -0.70 -6.30 3.87
N ILE A 20 -2.00 -6.20 3.59
CA ILE A 20 -2.64 -4.96 3.12
C ILE A 20 -2.46 -3.83 4.14
N PHE A 21 -2.76 -4.07 5.43
CA PHE A 21 -2.67 -3.04 6.47
C PHE A 21 -1.23 -2.59 6.71
N THR A 22 -0.29 -3.52 6.78
CA THR A 22 1.14 -3.19 6.97
C THR A 22 1.69 -2.41 5.79
N PHE A 23 1.36 -2.81 4.56
CA PHE A 23 1.74 -2.09 3.35
C PHE A 23 1.22 -0.65 3.35
N ILE A 24 -0.04 -0.44 3.75
CA ILE A 24 -0.65 0.89 3.83
C ILE A 24 0.06 1.76 4.86
N LEU A 25 0.40 1.20 6.02
CA LEU A 25 1.08 1.91 7.10
C LEU A 25 2.49 2.34 6.65
N ILE A 26 3.21 1.45 5.96
CA ILE A 26 4.51 1.74 5.35
C ILE A 26 4.36 2.84 4.30
N CYS A 27 3.37 2.77 3.41
CA CYS A 27 3.13 3.80 2.40
C CYS A 27 2.81 5.16 3.02
N TYR A 28 2.01 5.18 4.09
CA TYR A 28 1.68 6.39 4.82
C TYR A 28 2.92 7.02 5.45
N GLY A 29 3.75 6.22 6.15
CA GLY A 29 5.01 6.70 6.73
C GLY A 29 6.02 7.15 5.68
N CYS A 30 6.08 6.43 4.56
CA CYS A 30 6.95 6.75 3.42
C CYS A 30 6.53 7.99 2.63
N ASN A 31 5.28 8.43 2.78
CA ASN A 31 4.82 9.68 2.20
C ASN A 31 5.17 10.91 3.07
N SER A 32 5.97 10.76 4.13
CA SER A 32 6.49 11.88 4.92
C SER A 32 7.51 12.73 4.15
N GLU A 33 7.68 13.99 4.56
CA GLU A 33 8.62 14.93 3.93
C GLU A 33 10.06 14.40 3.93
N TYR A 34 10.43 13.64 4.98
CA TYR A 34 11.75 13.04 5.14
C TYR A 34 12.08 12.03 4.04
N ILE A 35 11.16 11.08 3.78
CA ILE A 35 11.37 10.04 2.77
C ILE A 35 11.27 10.63 1.37
N THR A 36 10.42 11.64 1.15
CA THR A 36 10.40 12.42 -0.09
C THR A 36 11.75 13.07 -0.38
N GLY A 37 12.41 13.64 0.63
CA GLY A 37 13.76 14.20 0.52
C GLY A 37 14.83 13.16 0.24
N LEU A 38 14.74 11.97 0.84
CA LEU A 38 15.65 10.84 0.59
C LEU A 38 15.57 10.34 -0.85
N PHE A 39 14.35 10.15 -1.38
CA PHE A 39 14.15 9.77 -2.78
C PHE A 39 14.70 10.82 -3.74
N TYR A 40 14.49 12.12 -3.44
CA TYR A 40 15.05 13.19 -4.26
C TYR A 40 16.58 13.20 -4.22
N LYS A 41 17.19 12.93 -3.07
CA LYS A 41 18.66 12.87 -2.91
C LYS A 41 19.28 11.69 -3.66
N ILE A 42 18.60 10.54 -3.69
CA ILE A 42 19.08 9.31 -4.34
C ILE A 42 18.85 9.38 -5.86
N PHE A 43 17.64 9.68 -6.30
CA PHE A 43 17.27 9.64 -7.72
C PHE A 43 17.53 10.96 -8.46
N ARG A 44 17.77 12.08 -7.77
CA ARG A 44 17.96 13.42 -8.34
C ARG A 44 16.83 13.95 -9.24
N PHE A 45 15.71 13.23 -9.36
CA PHE A 45 14.53 13.62 -10.12
C PHE A 45 13.28 13.68 -9.23
N LYS A 46 12.33 14.56 -9.56
CA LYS A 46 11.01 14.63 -8.91
C LYS A 46 10.17 13.42 -9.32
N ILE A 47 10.21 12.35 -8.52
CA ILE A 47 9.35 11.17 -8.74
C ILE A 47 7.96 11.46 -8.17
N ALA A 48 6.90 11.27 -8.96
CA ALA A 48 5.52 11.40 -8.49
C ALA A 48 5.23 10.37 -7.38
N THR A 49 4.40 10.74 -6.40
CA THR A 49 4.04 9.91 -5.25
C THR A 49 3.52 8.51 -5.65
N ARG A 50 2.85 8.39 -6.80
CA ARG A 50 2.39 7.10 -7.35
C ARG A 50 3.53 6.10 -7.61
N TYR A 51 4.62 6.54 -8.23
CA TYR A 51 5.75 5.66 -8.56
C TYR A 51 6.56 5.28 -7.31
N ARG A 52 6.65 6.17 -6.31
CA ARG A 52 7.28 5.86 -5.02
C ARG A 52 6.54 4.76 -4.28
N VAL A 53 5.21 4.89 -4.19
CA VAL A 53 4.35 3.88 -3.56
C VAL A 53 4.49 2.52 -4.28
N LEU A 54 4.55 2.53 -5.62
CA LEU A 54 4.74 1.31 -6.40
C LEU A 54 6.09 0.64 -6.09
N LEU A 55 7.19 1.41 -6.10
CA LEU A 55 8.53 0.88 -5.78
C LEU A 55 8.62 0.29 -4.37
N ILE A 56 8.09 1.02 -3.38
CA ILE A 56 8.04 0.56 -1.98
C ILE A 56 7.22 -0.73 -1.88
N GLY A 57 6.12 -0.80 -2.62
CA GLY A 57 5.26 -1.96 -2.67
C GLY A 57 5.89 -3.20 -3.27
N VAL A 58 6.64 -3.03 -4.37
CA VAL A 58 7.38 -4.13 -4.98
C VAL A 58 8.45 -4.66 -4.01
N LEU A 59 9.24 -3.75 -3.40
CA LEU A 59 10.26 -4.14 -2.41
C LEU A 59 9.65 -4.83 -1.19
N TYR A 60 8.53 -4.31 -0.69
CA TYR A 60 7.83 -4.89 0.45
C TYR A 60 7.26 -6.27 0.14
N GLY A 61 6.60 -6.44 -1.02
CA GLY A 61 6.05 -7.73 -1.46
C GLY A 61 7.13 -8.79 -1.60
N ILE A 62 8.29 -8.45 -2.20
CA ILE A 62 9.45 -9.34 -2.28
C ILE A 62 9.94 -9.73 -0.88
N THR A 63 10.06 -8.76 0.02
CA THR A 63 10.52 -9.02 1.39
C THR A 63 9.59 -9.96 2.14
N VAL A 64 8.28 -9.74 2.04
CA VAL A 64 7.27 -10.60 2.69
C VAL A 64 7.25 -12.00 2.08
N TYR A 65 7.43 -12.12 0.76
CA TYR A 65 7.53 -13.40 0.08
C TYR A 65 8.65 -14.27 0.67
N PHE A 66 9.85 -13.71 0.87
CA PHE A 66 10.97 -14.43 1.47
C PHE A 66 10.82 -14.68 2.97
N ILE A 67 10.16 -13.79 3.73
CA ILE A 67 9.99 -13.96 5.19
C ILE A 67 8.96 -15.05 5.54
N ARG A 68 7.91 -15.20 4.72
CA ARG A 68 6.78 -16.09 5.02
C ARG A 68 6.86 -17.46 4.35
N ASP A 69 7.91 -17.75 3.57
CA ASP A 69 8.09 -19.01 2.82
C ASP A 69 6.82 -19.40 2.03
N TYR A 70 6.24 -18.44 1.31
CA TYR A 70 4.96 -18.64 0.63
C TYR A 70 5.04 -19.72 -0.46
N SER A 71 4.02 -20.57 -0.51
CA SER A 71 3.84 -21.53 -1.60
C SER A 71 3.37 -20.80 -2.88
N ILE A 72 3.46 -21.47 -4.03
CA ILE A 72 3.05 -20.89 -5.33
C ILE A 72 1.59 -20.42 -5.31
N GLY A 73 0.70 -21.11 -4.59
CA GLY A 73 -0.70 -20.69 -4.44
C GLY A 73 -0.87 -19.42 -3.60
N ASP A 74 -0.02 -19.23 -2.60
CA ASP A 74 -0.08 -18.03 -1.74
C ASP A 74 0.49 -16.79 -2.44
N VAL A 75 1.38 -16.98 -3.43
CA VAL A 75 1.90 -15.88 -4.26
C VAL A 75 0.79 -15.19 -5.03
N GLU A 76 -0.19 -15.94 -5.53
CA GLU A 76 -1.33 -15.36 -6.24
C GLU A 76 -2.17 -14.49 -5.29
N VAL A 77 -2.46 -14.98 -4.09
CA VAL A 77 -3.18 -14.23 -3.05
C VAL A 77 -2.39 -12.99 -2.63
N LEU A 78 -1.06 -13.09 -2.52
CA LEU A 78 -0.18 -11.97 -2.20
C LEU A 78 -0.22 -10.90 -3.30
N LEU A 79 -0.18 -11.33 -4.57
CA LEU A 79 -0.24 -10.43 -5.73
C LEU A 79 -1.60 -9.74 -5.81
N GLN A 80 -2.70 -10.48 -5.63
CA GLN A 80 -4.05 -9.92 -5.57
C GLN A 80 -4.19 -8.91 -4.42
N SER A 81 -3.65 -9.24 -3.25
CA SER A 81 -3.62 -8.37 -2.06
C SER A 81 -2.79 -7.11 -2.32
N PHE A 82 -1.66 -7.25 -3.02
CA PHE A 82 -0.82 -6.13 -3.43
C PHE A 82 -1.53 -5.19 -4.41
N VAL A 83 -2.15 -5.72 -5.47
CA VAL A 83 -2.90 -4.92 -6.45
C VAL A 83 -4.07 -4.23 -5.76
N PHE A 84 -4.81 -4.95 -4.91
CA PHE A 84 -5.89 -4.37 -4.11
C PHE A 84 -5.37 -3.22 -3.25
N ALA A 85 -4.31 -3.44 -2.47
CA ALA A 85 -3.77 -2.39 -1.62
C ALA A 85 -3.23 -1.20 -2.42
N LEU A 86 -2.61 -1.42 -3.58
CA LEU A 86 -2.11 -0.35 -4.45
C LEU A 86 -3.25 0.49 -5.02
N VAL A 87 -4.34 -0.12 -5.49
CA VAL A 87 -5.51 0.61 -6.01
C VAL A 87 -6.22 1.37 -4.88
N PHE A 88 -6.39 0.73 -3.73
CA PHE A 88 -7.21 1.25 -2.64
C PHE A 88 -6.42 1.98 -1.54
N HIS A 89 -5.09 2.12 -1.62
CA HIS A 89 -4.26 2.71 -0.55
C HIS A 89 -4.77 4.09 -0.11
N LYS A 90 -5.13 4.98 -1.05
CA LYS A 90 -5.67 6.30 -0.71
C LYS A 90 -6.98 6.22 0.07
N LEU A 91 -7.90 5.36 -0.37
CA LEU A 91 -9.20 5.17 0.29
C LEU A 91 -9.05 4.52 1.65
N LEU A 92 -8.17 3.51 1.75
CA LEU A 92 -7.90 2.80 3.00
C LEU A 92 -7.19 3.72 4.00
N ILE A 93 -6.22 4.54 3.58
CA ILE A 93 -5.62 5.57 4.44
C ILE A 93 -6.68 6.54 4.96
N GLN A 94 -7.54 7.05 4.06
CA GLN A 94 -8.56 8.03 4.43
C GLN A 94 -9.62 7.48 5.37
N LYS A 95 -10.01 6.20 5.24
CA LYS A 95 -10.97 5.57 6.15
C LYS A 95 -10.31 5.03 7.40
N VAL A 96 -9.29 4.19 7.27
CA VAL A 96 -8.69 3.44 8.38
C VAL A 96 -7.83 4.37 9.25
N ILE A 97 -6.83 5.04 8.67
CA ILE A 97 -5.90 5.86 9.47
C ILE A 97 -6.62 7.07 10.07
N ARG A 98 -7.54 7.69 9.32
CA ARG A 98 -8.32 8.81 9.86
C ARG A 98 -9.28 8.39 10.97
N TYR A 99 -9.91 7.23 10.84
CA TYR A 99 -10.82 6.72 11.87
C TYR A 99 -10.07 6.34 13.15
N PHE A 100 -8.95 5.63 13.03
CA PHE A 100 -8.19 5.17 14.19
C PHE A 100 -7.30 6.24 14.84
N PHE A 101 -6.66 7.09 14.05
CA PHE A 101 -5.61 7.99 14.56
C PHE A 101 -5.94 9.49 14.45
N GLN A 102 -7.10 9.87 13.90
CA GLN A 102 -7.52 11.27 13.73
C GLN A 102 -6.46 12.19 13.09
N ILE A 103 -5.54 11.62 12.29
CA ILE A 103 -4.39 12.36 11.80
C ILE A 103 -4.84 13.37 10.75
N LYS A 104 -4.44 14.64 10.90
CA LYS A 104 -4.67 15.69 9.89
C LYS A 104 -4.01 15.28 8.58
N GLN A 105 -4.63 15.69 7.45
CA GLN A 105 -4.10 15.39 6.12
C GLN A 105 -2.63 15.81 6.03
N PRO A 106 -1.72 14.92 5.56
CA PRO A 106 -0.34 15.30 5.35
C PRO A 106 -0.34 16.45 4.33
N LYS A 107 0.33 17.57 4.68
CA LYS A 107 0.46 18.71 3.76
C LYS A 107 1.18 18.25 2.49
N PRO A 108 0.76 18.71 1.30
CA PRO A 108 1.49 18.41 0.06
C PRO A 108 2.93 18.87 0.21
N THR A 109 3.86 17.98 -0.14
CA THR A 109 5.29 18.30 -0.08
C THR A 109 5.63 19.37 -1.11
N LYS A 110 6.63 20.23 -0.83
CA LYS A 110 7.09 21.35 -1.69
C LYS A 110 7.48 20.93 -3.14
N TYR A 111 7.49 19.63 -3.42
CA TYR A 111 7.86 19.04 -4.70
C TYR A 111 6.66 18.61 -5.56
N GLU A 112 5.43 18.74 -5.07
CA GLU A 112 4.18 18.41 -5.78
C GLU A 112 3.54 19.61 -6.52
N ASN A 113 4.21 20.76 -6.54
CA ASN A 113 3.91 21.88 -7.45
C ASN A 113 4.66 21.77 -8.78
#